data_AF-A0A965CZT4-F1
#
_entry.id   AF-A0A965CZT4-F1
#
_cell.length_a   1.000
_cell.length_b   1.000
_cell.length_c   1.000
_cell.angle_alpha   90.00
_cell.angle_beta   90.00
_cell.angle_gamma   90.00
#
_symmetry.space_group_name_H-M   'P 1'
#
loop_
_entity.id
_entity.type
_entity.pdbx_description
1 polymer ?
#
loop_
_entity_poly.entity_id
_entity_poly.type
_entity_poly.pdbx_seq_one_letter_code
_entity_poly.pdbx_strand_id
1 'polypeptide(L)'
;MNEKSITDAARWIVDQHSQKKNYANLPESFGIGGLDDAYLVQQEVVGFFQNQRGRIGGHKLALTSKPIQQLCGLDHPCAGQLFHSEIHYGKHDLQLDDFLSVGIEFELAVRIAQDMTSIQGPWNRENILPFIDQVYPAFELVLDRNADYQNLEILSVVADNAWSGGAVLGSECSEWQHHDFDRLPVEKIINGKKETSVTGQ
;
A
#
# COMPACT_ATOMS: atom_id res chain seq x y z
N MET A 1 -0.59 -2.24 23.95
CA MET A 1 -1.27 -0.95 24.20
C MET A 1 -2.70 -1.16 24.76
N ASN A 2 -3.37 -0.16 25.36
CA ASN A 2 -4.80 -0.28 25.70
C ASN A 2 -5.70 0.14 24.51
N GLU A 3 -6.91 -0.43 24.41
CA GLU A 3 -7.84 -0.19 23.29
C GLU A 3 -8.17 1.30 23.07
N LYS A 4 -8.22 2.07 24.17
CA LYS A 4 -8.48 3.51 24.13
C LYS A 4 -7.39 4.26 23.37
N SER A 5 -6.11 3.95 23.62
CA SER A 5 -4.98 4.61 22.97
C SER A 5 -4.93 4.31 21.47
N ILE A 6 -5.25 3.07 21.07
CA ILE A 6 -5.36 2.66 19.66
C ILE A 6 -6.43 3.47 18.95
N THR A 7 -7.62 3.54 19.54
CA THR A 7 -8.76 4.27 18.98
C THR A 7 -8.47 5.78 18.88
N ASP A 8 -7.86 6.35 19.91
CA ASP A 8 -7.52 7.78 19.94
C ASP A 8 -6.45 8.13 18.88
N ALA A 9 -5.44 7.26 18.68
CA ALA A 9 -4.45 7.40 17.61
C ALA A 9 -5.09 7.31 16.22
N ALA A 10 -5.98 6.35 16.00
CA ALA A 10 -6.68 6.18 14.74
C ALA A 10 -7.57 7.39 14.40
N ARG A 11 -8.31 7.91 15.38
CA ARG A 11 -9.10 9.14 15.22
C ARG A 11 -8.22 10.33 14.88
N TRP A 12 -7.07 10.47 15.53
CA TRP A 12 -6.13 11.55 15.22
C TRP A 12 -5.67 11.50 13.77
N ILE A 13 -5.32 10.31 13.25
CA ILE A 13 -4.95 10.12 11.83
C ILE A 13 -6.10 10.53 10.91
N VAL A 14 -7.30 9.99 11.15
CA VAL A 14 -8.51 10.29 10.35
C VAL A 14 -8.81 11.79 10.34
N ASP A 15 -8.66 12.47 11.48
CA ASP A 15 -8.80 13.92 11.59
C ASP A 15 -7.75 14.67 10.77
N GLN A 16 -6.50 14.18 10.70
CA GLN A 16 -5.48 14.80 9.85
C GLN A 16 -5.84 14.68 8.36
N HIS A 17 -6.33 13.51 7.94
CA HIS A 17 -6.79 13.28 6.56
C HIS A 17 -7.97 14.16 6.19
N SER A 18 -9.01 14.21 7.03
CA SER A 18 -10.22 15.01 6.76
C SER A 18 -9.93 16.52 6.66
N GLN A 19 -8.93 17.00 7.40
CA GLN A 19 -8.49 18.39 7.38
C GLN A 19 -7.45 18.69 6.29
N LYS A 20 -7.10 17.70 5.45
CA LYS A 20 -6.04 17.78 4.42
C LYS A 20 -4.73 18.35 4.98
N LYS A 21 -4.34 17.92 6.18
CA LYS A 21 -3.09 18.35 6.80
C LYS A 21 -1.91 17.58 6.20
N ASN A 22 -0.78 18.28 6.13
CA ASN A 22 0.51 17.65 5.86
C ASN A 22 0.74 16.49 6.84
N TYR A 23 1.46 15.47 6.37
CA TYR A 23 1.82 14.32 7.19
C TYR A 23 2.62 14.76 8.41
N ALA A 24 2.32 14.10 9.53
CA ALA A 24 3.10 14.18 10.74
C ALA A 24 3.13 12.78 11.36
N ASN A 25 4.25 12.43 11.98
CA ASN A 25 4.35 11.20 12.77
C ASN A 25 3.31 11.23 13.91
N LEU A 26 2.92 10.06 14.37
CA LEU A 26 2.03 9.93 15.53
C LEU A 26 2.70 10.56 16.76
N PRO A 27 1.98 11.38 17.53
CA PRO A 27 2.43 11.85 18.83
C PRO A 27 2.88 10.70 19.74
N GLU A 28 4.07 10.83 20.36
CA GLU A 28 4.62 9.85 21.31
C GLU A 28 3.64 9.52 22.45
N SER A 29 2.73 10.44 22.80
CA SER A 29 1.70 10.25 23.83
C SER A 29 0.73 9.11 23.54
N PHE A 30 0.62 8.65 22.29
CA PHE A 30 -0.18 7.46 21.94
C PHE A 30 0.54 6.15 22.29
N GLY A 31 1.85 6.19 22.55
CA GLY A 31 2.62 5.07 23.11
C GLY A 31 2.78 3.87 22.18
N ILE A 32 2.84 4.07 20.86
CA ILE A 32 2.99 3.01 19.85
C ILE A 32 4.35 2.31 20.05
N GLY A 33 4.33 1.10 20.59
CA GLY A 33 5.54 0.41 21.05
C GLY A 33 6.19 -0.49 19.99
N GLY A 34 5.51 -0.77 18.88
CA GLY A 34 6.01 -1.66 17.84
C GLY A 34 5.03 -1.85 16.68
N LEU A 35 5.39 -2.73 15.74
CA LEU A 35 4.59 -3.00 14.54
C LEU A 35 3.20 -3.54 14.85
N ASP A 36 3.06 -4.41 15.86
CA ASP A 36 1.75 -4.96 16.24
C ASP A 36 0.79 -3.84 16.67
N ASP A 37 1.25 -2.90 17.49
CA ASP A 37 0.46 -1.73 17.89
C ASP A 37 0.12 -0.85 16.66
N ALA A 38 1.07 -0.66 15.73
CA ALA A 38 0.84 0.11 14.50
C ALA A 38 -0.22 -0.52 13.60
N TYR A 39 -0.21 -1.84 13.43
CA TYR A 39 -1.23 -2.57 12.65
C TYR A 39 -2.60 -2.55 13.34
N LEU A 40 -2.65 -2.58 14.67
CA LEU A 40 -3.92 -2.39 15.41
C LEU A 40 -4.50 -0.99 15.16
N VAL A 41 -3.66 0.06 15.14
CA VAL A 41 -4.11 1.41 14.77
C VAL A 41 -4.55 1.48 13.32
N GLN A 42 -3.79 0.87 12.39
CA GLN A 42 -4.16 0.80 10.98
C GLN A 42 -5.53 0.16 10.79
N GLN A 43 -5.84 -0.92 11.50
CA GLN A 43 -7.13 -1.59 11.42
C GLN A 43 -8.27 -0.65 11.82
N GLU A 44 -8.12 0.13 12.88
CA GLU A 44 -9.10 1.14 13.30
C GLU A 44 -9.20 2.30 12.30
N VAL A 45 -8.07 2.81 11.78
CA VAL A 45 -8.05 3.86 10.73
C VAL A 45 -8.83 3.40 9.50
N VAL A 46 -8.56 2.18 9.04
CA VAL A 46 -9.28 1.58 7.92
C VAL A 46 -10.77 1.42 8.24
N GLY A 47 -11.11 0.98 9.45
CA GLY A 47 -12.50 0.89 9.92
C GLY A 47 -13.25 2.22 9.85
N PHE A 48 -12.61 3.33 10.23
CA PHE A 48 -13.19 4.66 10.08
C PHE A 48 -13.43 5.03 8.61
N PHE A 49 -12.44 4.76 7.75
CA PHE A 49 -12.54 5.05 6.32
C PHE A 49 -13.55 4.17 5.57
N GLN A 50 -13.79 2.93 6.00
CA GLN A 50 -14.76 2.01 5.36
C GLN A 50 -16.17 2.62 5.24
N ASN A 51 -16.58 3.46 6.20
CA ASN A 51 -17.89 4.12 6.16
C ASN A 51 -18.07 5.04 4.93
N GLN A 52 -16.98 5.59 4.40
CA GLN A 52 -16.99 6.51 3.27
C GLN A 52 -16.46 5.86 1.99
N ARG A 53 -15.45 5.00 2.11
CA ARG A 53 -14.72 4.40 1.00
C ARG A 53 -15.21 2.99 0.64
N GLY A 54 -16.08 2.40 1.46
CA GLY A 54 -16.68 1.09 1.22
C GLY A 54 -15.78 -0.06 1.67
N ARG A 55 -15.99 -1.24 1.09
CA ARG A 55 -15.28 -2.47 1.45
C ARG A 55 -13.82 -2.44 0.99
N ILE A 56 -12.98 -3.24 1.66
CA ILE A 56 -11.62 -3.54 1.20
C ILE A 56 -11.68 -4.33 -0.10
N GLY A 57 -10.88 -3.91 -1.08
CA GLY A 57 -10.73 -4.52 -2.39
C GLY A 57 -9.39 -5.23 -2.59
N GLY A 58 -8.39 -4.96 -1.74
CA GLY A 58 -7.08 -5.60 -1.82
C GLY A 58 -6.09 -5.05 -0.81
N HIS A 59 -4.82 -5.39 -1.01
CA HIS A 59 -3.71 -4.93 -0.18
C HIS A 59 -2.58 -4.42 -1.08
N LYS A 60 -1.83 -3.44 -0.57
CA LYS A 60 -0.54 -3.02 -1.14
C LYS A 60 0.60 -3.49 -0.25
N LEU A 61 1.76 -3.69 -0.83
CA LEU A 61 2.99 -4.00 -0.10
C LEU A 61 3.95 -2.81 -0.25
N ALA A 62 4.34 -2.21 0.87
CA ALA A 62 5.37 -1.17 0.92
C ALA A 62 6.68 -1.74 1.46
N LEU A 63 7.77 -1.03 1.21
CA LEU A 63 9.11 -1.40 1.66
C LEU A 63 9.54 -2.79 1.16
N THR A 64 9.35 -3.04 -0.14
CA THR A 64 9.58 -4.35 -0.76
C THR A 64 11.06 -4.66 -1.03
N SER A 65 11.96 -3.67 -0.95
CA SER A 65 13.40 -3.88 -1.13
C SER A 65 14.16 -4.09 0.19
N LYS A 66 15.20 -4.93 0.17
CA LYS A 66 16.05 -5.14 1.35
C LYS A 66 16.74 -3.86 1.85
N PRO A 67 17.25 -2.97 0.98
CA PRO A 67 17.85 -1.72 1.43
C PRO A 67 16.87 -0.82 2.19
N ILE A 68 15.63 -0.67 1.71
CA ILE A 68 14.65 0.19 2.40
C ILE A 68 14.15 -0.45 3.70
N GLN A 69 13.98 -1.77 3.74
CA GLN A 69 13.67 -2.51 4.98
C GLN A 69 14.74 -2.24 6.05
N GLN A 70 16.02 -2.40 5.71
CA GLN A 70 17.14 -2.14 6.62
C GLN A 70 17.18 -0.69 7.10
N LEU A 71 16.95 0.28 6.19
CA LEU A 71 16.89 1.70 6.54
C LEU A 71 15.75 1.99 7.54
N CYS A 72 14.61 1.31 7.38
CA CYS A 72 13.45 1.42 8.26
C CYS A 72 13.54 0.54 9.52
N GLY A 73 14.62 -0.22 9.72
CA GLY A 73 14.77 -1.14 10.85
C GLY A 73 13.84 -2.36 10.81
N LEU A 74 13.35 -2.72 9.62
CA LEU A 74 12.51 -3.90 9.38
C LEU A 74 13.30 -4.98 8.62
N ASP A 75 12.88 -6.24 8.75
CA ASP A 75 13.40 -7.37 7.98
C ASP A 75 12.39 -7.94 6.96
N HIS A 76 11.18 -7.36 6.93
CA HIS A 76 10.08 -7.71 6.05
C HIS A 76 9.36 -6.44 5.50
N PRO A 77 8.60 -6.56 4.39
CA PRO A 77 7.73 -5.48 3.89
C PRO A 77 6.61 -5.12 4.89
N CYS A 78 5.97 -3.97 4.71
CA CYS A 78 4.73 -3.64 5.42
C CYS A 78 3.51 -3.63 4.47
N ALA A 79 2.31 -3.76 5.02
CA ALA A 79 1.08 -3.87 4.22
C ALA A 79 0.14 -2.68 4.44
N GLY A 80 -0.45 -2.19 3.34
CA GLY A 80 -1.57 -1.27 3.34
C GLY A 80 -2.84 -1.95 2.82
N GLN A 81 -4.00 -1.38 3.11
CA GLN A 81 -5.30 -1.85 2.60
C GLN A 81 -5.80 -0.89 1.53
N LEU A 82 -6.27 -1.46 0.41
CA LEU A 82 -6.89 -0.75 -0.70
C LEU A 82 -8.40 -0.86 -0.59
N PHE A 83 -9.13 0.25 -0.68
CA PHE A 83 -10.59 0.20 -0.77
C PHE A 83 -11.02 -0.13 -2.20
N HIS A 84 -12.11 -0.88 -2.35
CA HIS A 84 -12.65 -1.24 -3.68
C HIS A 84 -12.99 -0.01 -4.54
N SER A 85 -13.36 1.11 -3.91
CA SER A 85 -13.64 2.37 -4.60
C SER A 85 -12.40 3.08 -5.15
N GLU A 86 -11.22 2.72 -4.68
CA GLU A 86 -9.91 3.31 -5.05
C GLU A 86 -9.14 2.43 -6.04
N ILE A 87 -9.75 1.34 -6.50
CA ILE A 87 -9.19 0.44 -7.51
C ILE A 87 -9.82 0.80 -8.86
N HIS A 88 -9.04 1.48 -9.70
CA HIS A 88 -9.44 1.94 -11.02
C HIS A 88 -8.83 1.08 -12.12
N TYR A 89 -9.34 1.20 -13.34
CA TYR A 89 -8.92 0.36 -14.47
C TYR A 89 -8.67 1.18 -15.74
N GLY A 90 -7.70 0.75 -16.54
CA GLY A 90 -7.39 1.29 -17.84
C GLY A 90 -6.96 2.75 -17.79
N LYS A 91 -7.40 3.53 -18.79
CA LYS A 91 -7.19 4.98 -18.80
C LYS A 91 -8.13 5.62 -17.77
N HIS A 92 -7.55 6.24 -16.76
CA HIS A 92 -8.30 6.88 -15.69
C HIS A 92 -7.79 8.30 -15.44
N ASP A 93 -8.72 9.25 -15.29
CA ASP A 93 -8.42 10.64 -14.96
C ASP A 93 -8.62 10.83 -13.46
N LEU A 94 -7.59 11.33 -12.76
CA LEU A 94 -7.64 11.61 -11.32
C LEU A 94 -7.90 13.09 -11.09
N GLN A 95 -8.83 13.41 -10.19
CA GLN A 95 -8.98 14.79 -9.70
C GLN A 95 -7.91 15.04 -8.63
N LEU A 96 -6.92 15.87 -8.95
CA LEU A 96 -5.82 16.15 -8.02
C LEU A 96 -6.28 16.79 -6.71
N ASP A 97 -7.37 17.58 -6.72
CA ASP A 97 -7.90 18.20 -5.50
C ASP A 97 -8.45 17.19 -4.48
N ASP A 98 -8.70 15.94 -4.87
CA ASP A 98 -9.06 14.86 -3.94
C ASP A 98 -7.86 14.45 -3.07
N PHE A 99 -6.65 14.80 -3.50
CA PHE A 99 -5.39 14.46 -2.86
C PHE A 99 -4.69 15.72 -2.33
N LEU A 100 -4.00 15.61 -1.19
CA LEU A 100 -3.10 16.68 -0.75
C LEU A 100 -1.79 16.66 -1.54
N SER A 101 -1.26 15.46 -1.73
CA SER A 101 -0.08 15.11 -2.51
C SER A 101 -0.26 13.65 -2.93
N VAL A 102 -0.11 13.37 -4.22
CA VAL A 102 -0.22 12.03 -4.77
C VAL A 102 1.10 11.67 -5.46
N GLY A 103 1.76 10.66 -4.90
CA GLY A 103 2.84 9.94 -5.56
C GLY A 103 2.28 8.87 -6.49
N ILE A 104 3.02 8.56 -7.55
CA ILE A 104 2.68 7.47 -8.47
C ILE A 104 3.86 6.52 -8.52
N GLU A 105 3.64 5.28 -8.11
CA GLU A 105 4.61 4.19 -8.17
C GLU A 105 4.17 3.17 -9.22
N PHE A 106 5.13 2.52 -9.88
CA PHE A 106 4.85 1.54 -10.94
C PHE A 106 5.02 0.14 -10.35
N GLU A 107 3.96 -0.65 -10.40
CA GLU A 107 3.86 -1.91 -9.68
C GLU A 107 3.27 -3.03 -10.54
N LEU A 108 3.30 -4.25 -10.00
CA LEU A 108 2.51 -5.38 -10.48
C LEU A 108 1.39 -5.64 -9.48
N ALA A 109 0.15 -5.67 -9.97
CA ALA A 109 -0.98 -6.11 -9.18
C ALA A 109 -1.33 -7.57 -9.51
N VAL A 110 -1.72 -8.33 -8.49
CA VAL A 110 -2.03 -9.75 -8.59
C VAL A 110 -3.46 -9.98 -8.12
N ARG A 111 -4.31 -10.55 -8.98
CA ARG A 111 -5.66 -10.99 -8.58
C ARG A 111 -5.56 -12.41 -8.04
N ILE A 112 -6.05 -12.60 -6.82
CA ILE A 112 -6.08 -13.90 -6.16
C ILE A 112 -7.34 -14.66 -6.58
N ALA A 113 -7.18 -15.90 -7.02
CA ALA A 113 -8.24 -16.76 -7.55
C ALA A 113 -9.15 -17.34 -6.46
N GLN A 114 -8.59 -17.62 -5.29
CA GLN A 114 -9.26 -18.31 -4.20
C GLN A 114 -8.66 -17.92 -2.85
N ASP A 115 -9.44 -18.07 -1.78
CA ASP A 115 -9.01 -17.70 -0.44
C ASP A 115 -7.70 -18.39 -0.03
N MET A 116 -6.80 -17.58 0.52
CA MET A 116 -5.56 -18.03 1.13
C MET A 116 -5.65 -17.88 2.64
N THR A 117 -5.61 -18.99 3.36
CA THR A 117 -5.68 -19.02 4.82
C THR A 117 -4.32 -19.37 5.44
N SER A 118 -4.11 -18.95 6.68
CA SER A 118 -2.89 -19.30 7.42
C SER A 118 -2.70 -20.80 7.64
N ILE A 119 -3.80 -21.58 7.63
CA ILE A 119 -3.78 -23.05 7.76
C ILE A 119 -3.18 -23.71 6.50
N GLN A 120 -3.27 -23.07 5.35
CA GLN A 120 -2.68 -23.56 4.09
C GLN A 120 -1.20 -23.16 3.94
N GLY A 121 -0.66 -22.33 4.85
CA GLY A 121 0.70 -21.80 4.83
C GLY A 121 1.65 -22.47 5.84
N PRO A 122 2.97 -22.15 5.82
CA PRO A 122 3.54 -20.93 5.26
C PRO A 122 3.55 -20.88 3.73
N TRP A 123 3.37 -19.69 3.19
CA TRP A 123 3.38 -19.42 1.74
C TRP A 123 4.81 -19.18 1.24
N ASN A 124 5.11 -19.66 0.04
CA ASN A 124 6.35 -19.44 -0.68
C ASN A 124 6.07 -19.26 -2.17
N ARG A 125 7.14 -19.08 -2.94
CA ARG A 125 7.04 -18.83 -4.38
C ARG A 125 6.38 -19.97 -5.14
N GLU A 126 6.58 -21.22 -4.72
CA GLU A 126 6.08 -22.39 -5.43
C GLU A 126 4.61 -22.68 -5.11
N ASN A 127 4.21 -22.54 -3.85
CA ASN A 127 2.86 -22.92 -3.40
C ASN A 127 1.82 -21.80 -3.57
N ILE A 128 2.26 -20.56 -3.83
CA ILE A 128 1.36 -19.44 -4.10
C ILE A 128 0.82 -19.43 -5.52
N LEU A 129 1.56 -19.99 -6.50
CA LEU A 129 1.23 -19.89 -7.93
C LEU A 129 -0.19 -20.36 -8.28
N PRO A 130 -0.71 -21.48 -7.71
CA PRO A 130 -2.08 -21.92 -7.99
C PRO A 130 -3.18 -20.96 -7.51
N PHE A 131 -2.84 -20.00 -6.66
CA PHE A 131 -3.78 -19.01 -6.11
C PHE A 131 -3.79 -17.71 -6.91
N ILE A 132 -2.93 -17.57 -7.92
CA ILE A 132 -2.89 -16.39 -8.78
C ILE A 132 -3.79 -16.63 -9.98
N ASP A 133 -4.78 -15.76 -10.15
CA ASP A 133 -5.67 -15.75 -11.33
C ASP A 133 -5.04 -14.96 -12.46
N GLN A 134 -4.77 -13.68 -12.20
CA GLN A 134 -4.30 -12.71 -13.21
C GLN A 134 -3.22 -11.81 -12.64
N VAL A 135 -2.37 -11.30 -13.52
CA VAL A 135 -1.42 -10.22 -13.21
C VAL A 135 -1.74 -8.99 -14.05
N TYR A 136 -1.53 -7.81 -13.48
CA TYR A 136 -1.77 -6.53 -14.11
C TYR A 136 -0.52 -5.66 -13.98
N PRO A 137 -0.10 -4.93 -15.03
CA PRO A 137 0.69 -3.73 -14.81
C PRO A 137 -0.19 -2.73 -14.04
N ALA A 138 0.36 -2.09 -13.01
CA ALA A 138 -0.41 -1.21 -12.15
C ALA A 138 0.38 0.06 -11.84
N PHE A 139 -0.36 1.13 -11.60
CA PHE A 139 0.13 2.26 -10.85
C PHE A 139 -0.43 2.21 -9.43
N GLU A 140 0.43 2.28 -8.42
CA GLU A 140 -0.01 2.60 -7.07
C GLU A 140 -0.12 4.12 -6.92
N LEU A 141 -1.18 4.57 -6.26
CA LEU A 141 -1.36 5.94 -5.81
C LEU A 141 -0.92 6.02 -4.34
N VAL A 142 0.11 6.82 -4.06
CA VAL A 142 0.69 6.98 -2.71
C VAL A 142 0.30 8.32 -2.13
N LEU A 143 -0.28 8.34 -0.93
CA LEU A 143 -0.71 9.55 -0.23
C LEU A 143 0.22 9.89 0.93
N ASP A 144 1.42 10.34 0.55
CA ASP A 144 2.45 10.79 1.51
C ASP A 144 2.07 12.07 2.27
N ARG A 145 1.05 12.80 1.80
CA ARG A 145 0.59 14.07 2.38
C ARG A 145 1.75 15.07 2.60
N ASN A 146 2.68 15.22 1.65
CA ASN A 146 3.86 16.10 1.77
C ASN A 146 4.78 15.73 2.94
N ALA A 147 5.00 14.44 3.17
CA ALA A 147 5.85 13.98 4.26
C ALA A 147 7.29 14.50 4.16
N ASP A 148 7.87 14.81 5.33
CA ASP A 148 9.30 15.03 5.46
C ASP A 148 10.03 13.69 5.58
N TYR A 149 10.56 13.22 4.46
CA TYR A 149 11.29 11.95 4.37
C TYR A 149 12.54 11.88 5.27
N GLN A 150 13.07 13.00 5.75
CA GLN A 150 14.21 13.00 6.67
C GLN A 150 13.82 12.69 8.11
N ASN A 151 12.53 12.81 8.44
CA ASN A 151 11.99 12.64 9.78
C ASN A 151 10.77 11.70 9.79
N LEU A 152 10.91 10.53 9.17
CA LEU A 152 9.85 9.52 9.11
C LEU A 152 9.98 8.45 10.18
N GLU A 153 8.87 8.17 10.86
CA GLU A 153 8.74 7.03 11.76
C GLU A 153 7.93 5.93 11.10
N ILE A 154 8.55 4.76 10.90
CA ILE A 154 7.91 3.66 10.18
C ILE A 154 6.62 3.17 10.85
N LEU A 155 6.56 3.17 12.18
CA LEU A 155 5.34 2.78 12.91
C LEU A 155 4.19 3.73 12.61
N SER A 156 4.47 5.03 12.47
CA SER A 156 3.50 6.05 12.09
C SER A 156 3.02 5.88 10.65
N VAL A 157 3.91 5.47 9.73
CA VAL A 157 3.54 5.18 8.33
C VAL A 157 2.67 3.93 8.24
N VAL A 158 3.02 2.85 8.95
CA VAL A 158 2.21 1.62 9.00
C VAL A 158 0.82 1.91 9.57
N ALA A 159 0.75 2.62 10.71
CA ALA A 159 -0.51 3.03 11.32
C ALA A 159 -1.37 3.89 10.38
N ASP A 160 -0.75 4.73 9.54
CA ASP A 160 -1.41 5.53 8.51
C ASP A 160 -1.65 4.75 7.19
N ASN A 161 -2.02 3.48 7.32
CA ASN A 161 -2.35 2.57 6.22
C ASN A 161 -1.27 2.46 5.14
N ALA A 162 0.01 2.57 5.54
CA ALA A 162 1.17 2.58 4.64
C ALA A 162 1.00 3.55 3.45
N TRP A 163 0.33 4.69 3.71
CA TRP A 163 0.01 5.74 2.73
C TRP A 163 -0.72 5.25 1.47
N SER A 164 -1.53 4.21 1.60
CA SER A 164 -2.33 3.71 0.49
C SER A 164 -3.35 4.76 0.03
N GLY A 165 -3.28 5.12 -1.25
CA GLY A 165 -4.20 6.03 -1.93
C GLY A 165 -5.10 5.41 -2.99
N GLY A 166 -4.81 4.18 -3.38
CA GLY A 166 -5.51 3.49 -4.46
C GLY A 166 -4.56 2.87 -5.48
N ALA A 167 -5.14 2.36 -6.55
CA ALA A 167 -4.41 1.79 -7.66
C ALA A 167 -5.14 2.01 -8.99
N VAL A 168 -4.38 2.10 -10.07
CA VAL A 168 -4.90 2.07 -11.45
C VAL A 168 -4.32 0.85 -12.16
N LEU A 169 -5.17 -0.13 -12.44
CA LEU A 169 -4.79 -1.39 -13.06
C LEU A 169 -4.91 -1.29 -14.57
N GLY A 170 -3.89 -1.76 -15.29
CA GLY A 170 -3.92 -1.87 -16.74
C GLY A 170 -4.71 -3.09 -17.23
N SER A 171 -4.34 -3.59 -18.40
CA SER A 171 -4.95 -4.80 -18.97
C SER A 171 -4.55 -6.04 -18.19
N GLU A 172 -5.49 -6.97 -18.02
CA GLU A 172 -5.20 -8.26 -17.42
C GLU A 172 -4.30 -9.12 -18.31
N CYS A 173 -3.37 -9.84 -17.67
CA CYS A 173 -2.52 -10.85 -18.29
C CYS A 173 -2.87 -12.22 -17.72
N SER A 174 -3.64 -13.00 -18.48
CA SER A 174 -4.02 -14.38 -18.11
C SER A 174 -2.93 -15.40 -18.36
N GLU A 175 -2.02 -15.10 -19.28
CA GLU A 175 -0.87 -15.92 -19.63
C GLU A 175 0.37 -15.53 -18.79
N TRP A 176 0.15 -15.01 -17.56
CA TRP A 176 1.20 -14.48 -16.70
C TRP A 176 2.30 -15.51 -16.41
N GLN A 177 1.97 -16.81 -16.44
CA GLN A 177 2.91 -17.91 -16.23
C GLN A 177 3.99 -18.00 -17.32
N HIS A 178 3.78 -17.37 -18.47
CA HIS A 178 4.77 -17.31 -19.56
C HIS A 178 5.78 -16.15 -19.40
N HIS A 179 5.62 -15.32 -18.37
CA HIS A 179 6.51 -14.20 -18.07
C HIS A 179 7.49 -14.55 -16.93
N ASP A 180 8.74 -14.12 -17.08
CA ASP A 180 9.73 -14.17 -16.01
C ASP A 180 9.72 -12.85 -15.23
N PHE A 181 9.00 -12.84 -14.10
CA PHE A 181 8.87 -11.69 -13.21
C PHE A 181 10.14 -11.35 -12.42
N ASP A 182 11.21 -12.16 -12.50
CA ASP A 182 12.52 -11.76 -11.93
C ASP A 182 13.31 -10.85 -12.86
N ARG A 183 12.89 -10.74 -14.14
CA ARG A 183 13.63 -9.98 -15.15
C ARG A 183 12.73 -9.34 -16.21
N LEU A 184 11.46 -9.09 -15.89
CA LEU A 184 10.50 -8.57 -16.85
C LEU A 184 10.85 -7.12 -17.17
N PRO A 185 11.14 -6.76 -18.43
CA PRO A 185 11.39 -5.37 -18.80
C PRO A 185 10.15 -4.52 -18.56
N VAL A 186 10.32 -3.38 -17.92
CA VAL A 186 9.24 -2.42 -17.66
C VAL A 186 9.56 -1.07 -18.28
N GLU A 187 8.52 -0.40 -18.74
CA GLU A 187 8.59 0.92 -19.35
C GLU A 187 7.54 1.82 -18.74
N LYS A 188 7.98 3.00 -18.31
CA LYS A 188 7.13 4.07 -17.79
C LYS A 188 7.31 5.30 -18.68
N ILE A 189 6.20 5.91 -19.09
CA ILE A 189 6.21 7.14 -19.91
C ILE A 189 5.48 8.24 -19.14
N ILE A 190 6.16 9.34 -18.85
CA ILE A 190 5.59 10.52 -18.20
C ILE A 190 5.78 11.71 -19.13
N ASN A 191 4.68 12.32 -19.59
CA ASN A 191 4.70 13.48 -20.49
C ASN A 191 5.60 13.28 -21.73
N GLY A 192 5.56 12.08 -22.31
CA GLY A 192 6.38 11.70 -23.46
C GLY A 192 7.83 11.33 -23.14
N LYS A 193 8.28 11.50 -21.89
CA LYS A 193 9.60 11.04 -21.44
C LYS A 193 9.51 9.58 -20.99
N LYS A 194 10.31 8.73 -21.63
CA LYS A 194 10.41 7.29 -21.35
C LYS A 194 11.49 7.01 -20.31
N GLU A 195 11.16 6.15 -19.35
CA GLU A 195 12.06 5.54 -18.38
C GLU A 195 11.86 4.02 -18.44
N THR A 196 12.96 3.26 -18.39
CA THR A 196 12.93 1.79 -18.47
C THR A 196 13.60 1.18 -17.26
N SER A 197 13.09 0.06 -16.79
CA SER A 197 13.69 -0.74 -15.72
C SER A 197 13.42 -2.22 -15.96
N VAL A 198 13.68 -3.05 -14.96
CA VAL A 198 13.36 -4.46 -14.92
C VAL A 198 12.75 -4.80 -13.56
N THR A 199 11.81 -5.74 -13.52
CA THR A 199 11.29 -6.29 -12.26
C THR A 199 12.35 -7.13 -11.54
N GLY A 200 12.11 -7.44 -10.27
CA GLY A 200 12.92 -8.41 -9.51
C GLY A 200 14.26 -7.91 -8.96
N GLN A 201 14.51 -6.58 -9.00
CA GLN A 201 15.69 -5.95 -8.39
C GLN A 201 15.48 -5.50 -6.95
#